data_AF-A0A6P4EBG2-F1
#
_entry.id   AF-A0A6P4EBG2-F1
#
_cell.length_a   1.000
_cell.length_b   1.000
_cell.length_c   1.000
_cell.angle_alpha   90.00
_cell.angle_beta   90.00
_cell.angle_gamma   90.00
#
_symmetry.space_group_name_H-M   'P 1'
#
loop_
_entity.id
_entity.type
_entity.pdbx_description
1 polymer ?
#
loop_
_entity_poly.entity_id
_entity_poly.type
_entity_poly.pdbx_seq_one_letter_code
_entity_poly.pdbx_strand_id
1 'polypeptide(L)'
;TEDAQVIFRDAGEYNMTGEGHVWIVTEQALFSNNTPDGVLGLQLEHAHSDKGHIRDSVYVLASAIKEMISNETIAEAPKDCGDSAVNWES
;
A
#
# COMPACT_ATOMS: atom_id res chain seq x y z
N THR A 1 -6.66 -5.28 11.46
CA THR A 1 -6.31 -5.06 12.88
C THR A 1 -6.83 -6.15 13.80
N GLU A 2 -7.94 -6.82 13.45
CA GLU A 2 -8.57 -7.88 14.27
C GLU A 2 -7.60 -9.00 14.70
N ASP A 3 -6.78 -9.51 13.79
CA ASP A 3 -5.79 -10.55 14.14
C ASP A 3 -4.76 -10.06 15.16
N ALA A 4 -4.28 -8.82 15.00
CA ALA A 4 -3.34 -8.23 15.94
C ALA A 4 -3.96 -8.09 17.33
N GLN A 5 -5.28 -7.83 17.42
CA GLN A 5 -5.98 -7.77 18.70
C GLN A 5 -5.96 -9.10 19.44
N VAL A 6 -6.22 -10.19 18.72
CA VAL A 6 -6.17 -11.54 19.28
C VAL A 6 -4.75 -11.88 19.74
N ILE A 7 -3.75 -11.62 18.89
CA ILE A 7 -2.35 -11.91 19.18
C ILE A 7 -1.85 -11.15 20.41
N PHE A 8 -2.13 -9.84 20.51
CA PHE A 8 -1.67 -9.04 21.66
C PHE A 8 -2.37 -9.41 22.96
N ARG A 9 -3.66 -9.76 22.91
CA ARG A 9 -4.38 -10.28 24.08
C ARG A 9 -3.73 -11.55 24.58
N ASP A 10 -3.58 -12.55 23.70
CA ASP A 10 -3.07 -13.86 24.07
C ASP A 10 -1.61 -13.75 24.55
N ALA A 11 -0.77 -12.96 23.87
CA ALA A 11 0.60 -12.69 24.31
C ALA A 11 0.66 -12.02 25.68
N GLY A 12 -0.28 -11.13 25.98
CA GLY A 12 -0.41 -10.50 27.30
C GLY A 12 -0.76 -11.51 28.40
N GLU A 13 -1.66 -12.46 28.12
CA GLU A 13 -2.01 -13.55 29.05
C GLU A 13 -0.81 -14.44 29.39
N TYR A 14 0.17 -14.55 28.49
CA TYR A 14 1.43 -15.28 28.70
C TYR A 14 2.61 -14.40 29.14
N ASN A 15 2.37 -13.15 29.58
CA ASN A 15 3.39 -12.19 30.02
C ASN A 15 4.48 -11.91 28.96
N MET A 16 4.15 -12.02 27.67
CA MET A 16 5.09 -11.79 26.56
C MET A 16 5.10 -10.34 26.06
N THR A 17 4.32 -9.45 26.67
CA THR A 17 4.22 -8.03 26.30
C THR A 17 4.96 -7.10 27.26
N GLY A 18 5.50 -7.65 28.36
CA GLY A 18 6.20 -6.89 29.39
C GLY A 18 7.72 -6.89 29.23
N GLU A 19 8.42 -6.68 30.35
CA GLU A 19 9.88 -6.65 30.39
C GLU A 19 10.52 -7.91 29.80
N GLY A 20 11.64 -7.75 29.10
CA GLY A 20 12.37 -8.84 28.45
C GLY A 20 11.88 -9.21 27.04
N HIS A 21 10.83 -8.54 26.54
CA HIS A 21 10.30 -8.73 25.19
C HIS A 21 10.35 -7.45 24.37
N VAL A 22 10.57 -7.59 23.05
CA VAL A 22 10.53 -6.49 22.09
C VAL A 22 9.56 -6.88 20.98
N TRP A 23 8.63 -5.99 20.68
CA TRP A 23 7.63 -6.18 19.63
C TRP A 23 7.93 -5.24 18.46
N ILE A 24 8.18 -5.82 17.29
CA ILE A 24 8.32 -5.09 16.04
C ILE A 24 7.13 -5.50 15.17
N VAL A 25 6.34 -4.53 14.74
CA VAL A 25 5.04 -4.79 14.10
C VAL A 25 4.87 -4.01 12.81
N THR A 26 3.93 -4.46 11.97
CA THR A 26 3.51 -3.74 10.78
C THR A 26 2.65 -2.53 11.15
N GLU A 27 2.47 -1.60 10.20
CA GLU A 27 1.62 -0.43 10.37
C GLU A 27 0.19 -0.78 10.80
N GLN A 28 -0.40 -1.82 10.19
CA GLN A 28 -1.75 -2.26 10.55
C GLN A 28 -1.82 -2.75 12.01
N ALA A 29 -0.83 -3.50 12.47
CA ALA A 29 -0.81 -4.01 13.84
C ALA A 29 -0.51 -2.91 14.86
N LEU A 30 0.30 -1.90 14.49
CA LEU A 30 0.60 -0.72 15.32
C LEU A 30 -0.66 0.06 15.70
N PHE A 31 -1.64 0.13 14.79
CA PHE A 31 -2.92 0.81 15.01
C PHE A 31 -4.01 -0.11 15.58
N SER A 32 -3.63 -1.26 16.15
CA SER A 32 -4.57 -2.08 16.91
C SER A 32 -4.96 -1.40 18.24
N ASN A 33 -6.20 -1.56 18.67
CA ASN A 33 -6.73 -0.92 19.89
C ASN A 33 -6.03 -1.34 21.19
N ASN A 34 -5.43 -2.53 21.22
CA ASN A 34 -4.75 -3.11 22.38
C ASN A 34 -3.25 -3.32 22.12
N THR A 35 -2.65 -2.48 21.29
CA THR A 35 -1.20 -2.49 21.04
C THR A 35 -0.46 -2.31 22.38
N PRO A 36 0.47 -3.21 22.74
CA PRO A 36 1.24 -3.09 23.98
C PRO A 36 2.16 -1.87 24.02
N ASP A 37 2.50 -1.41 25.23
CA ASP A 37 3.47 -0.34 25.42
C ASP A 37 4.87 -0.77 24.97
N GLY A 38 5.63 0.16 24.37
CA GLY A 38 7.00 -0.09 23.92
C GLY A 38 7.13 -0.84 22.59
N VAL A 39 6.02 -1.10 21.90
CA VAL A 39 6.02 -1.65 20.53
C VAL A 39 6.67 -0.66 19.56
N LEU A 40 7.49 -1.20 18.66
CA LEU A 40 8.05 -0.49 17.52
C LEU A 40 7.29 -0.86 16.25
N GLY A 41 6.80 0.13 15.51
CA GLY A 41 6.10 -0.09 14.26
C GLY A 41 6.57 0.84 13.15
N LEU A 42 6.12 0.54 11.95
CA LEU A 42 6.31 1.39 10.77
C LEU A 42 5.02 2.15 10.49
N GLN A 43 5.13 3.36 9.97
CA GLN A 43 4.01 4.13 9.46
C GLN A 43 4.41 4.73 8.12
N LEU A 44 3.57 4.55 7.10
CA LEU A 44 3.83 5.11 5.79
C LEU A 44 3.44 6.60 5.80
N GLU A 45 4.44 7.46 5.61
CA GLU A 45 4.19 8.89 5.47
C GLU A 45 3.36 9.18 4.22
N HIS A 46 2.34 10.04 4.35
CA HIS A 46 1.43 10.41 3.27
C HIS A 46 0.61 9.26 2.66
N ALA A 47 0.43 8.13 3.36
CA ALA A 47 -0.38 7.01 2.89
C ALA A 47 -1.80 7.39 2.43
N HIS A 48 -2.41 8.38 3.08
CA HIS A 48 -3.77 8.85 2.80
C HIS A 48 -3.82 10.25 2.14
N SER A 49 -2.72 10.66 1.50
CA SER A 49 -2.65 11.94 0.79
C SER A 49 -3.13 11.80 -0.65
N ASP A 50 -4.44 11.62 -0.86
CA ASP A 50 -5.02 11.38 -2.18
C ASP A 50 -4.58 12.44 -3.21
N LYS A 51 -4.54 13.72 -2.79
CA LYS A 51 -4.08 14.82 -3.65
C LYS A 51 -2.60 14.68 -4.04
N GLY A 52 -1.75 14.22 -3.11
CA GLY A 52 -0.34 13.96 -3.38
C GLY A 52 -0.18 12.81 -4.37
N HIS A 53 -0.85 11.69 -4.11
CA HIS A 53 -0.84 10.52 -4.99
C HIS A 53 -1.36 10.82 -6.39
N ILE A 54 -2.44 11.59 -6.53
CA ILE A 54 -2.96 12.01 -7.85
C ILE A 54 -1.92 12.84 -8.60
N ARG A 55 -1.32 13.85 -7.93
CA ARG A 55 -0.33 14.73 -8.56
C ARG A 55 0.88 13.92 -9.04
N ASP A 56 1.41 13.07 -8.18
CA ASP A 56 2.61 12.31 -8.46
C ASP A 56 2.34 11.23 -9.53
N SER A 57 1.16 10.60 -9.50
CA SER A 57 0.74 9.64 -10.54
C SER A 57 0.59 10.29 -11.92
N VAL A 58 -0.05 11.46 -11.99
CA VAL A 58 -0.19 12.22 -13.25
C VAL A 58 1.18 12.63 -13.80
N TYR A 59 2.10 13.01 -12.92
CA TYR A 59 3.46 13.38 -13.32
C TYR A 59 4.22 12.20 -13.93
N VAL A 60 4.19 11.03 -13.28
CA VAL A 60 4.82 9.81 -13.78
C VAL A 60 4.18 9.37 -15.10
N LEU A 61 2.85 9.35 -15.17
CA LEU A 61 2.10 8.95 -16.37
C LEU A 61 2.40 9.86 -17.56
N ALA A 62 2.37 11.19 -17.37
CA ALA A 62 2.66 12.14 -18.44
C ALA A 62 4.10 11.99 -18.96
N SER A 63 5.05 11.70 -18.07
CA SER A 63 6.45 11.46 -18.44
C SER A 63 6.59 10.18 -19.26
N ALA A 64 5.96 9.09 -18.83
CA ALA A 64 5.97 7.82 -19.54
C ALA A 64 5.30 7.91 -20.92
N ILE A 65 4.14 8.58 -21.04
CA ILE A 65 3.47 8.80 -22.33
C ILE A 65 4.36 9.60 -23.28
N LYS A 66 5.04 10.63 -22.78
CA LYS A 66 5.95 11.44 -23.60
C LYS A 66 7.11 10.60 -24.14
N GLU A 67 7.69 9.73 -23.31
CA GLU A 67 8.76 8.82 -23.71
C GLU A 67 8.27 7.82 -24.76
N MET A 68 7.13 7.18 -24.52
CA MET A 68 6.52 6.21 -25.42
C MET A 68 6.24 6.81 -26.80
N ILE A 69 5.61 8.00 -26.87
CA ILE A 69 5.32 8.70 -28.14
C ILE A 69 6.59 9.05 -28.91
N SER A 70 7.69 9.30 -28.21
CA SER A 70 8.95 9.68 -28.85
C SER A 70 9.72 8.49 -29.40
N ASN A 71 9.52 7.29 -28.83
CA ASN A 71 10.41 6.15 -29.04
C ASN A 71 9.71 4.92 -29.67
N GLU A 72 8.38 4.86 -29.69
CA GLU A 72 7.63 3.67 -30.09
C GLU A 72 6.54 3.96 -31.14
N THR A 73 6.20 2.95 -31.95
CA THR A 73 4.99 2.96 -32.79
C THR A 73 3.83 2.38 -32.00
N ILE A 74 2.88 3.23 -31.60
CA ILE A 74 1.81 2.89 -30.66
C ILE A 74 0.48 2.70 -31.41
N ALA A 75 -0.23 1.61 -31.13
CA ALA A 75 -1.59 1.38 -31.63
C ALA A 75 -2.63 2.21 -30.86
N GLU A 76 -3.74 2.58 -31.50
CA GLU A 76 -4.83 3.30 -30.83
C GLU A 76 -5.49 2.43 -29.74
N ALA A 77 -5.78 3.01 -28.58
CA ALA A 77 -6.45 2.31 -27.51
C ALA A 77 -7.89 1.91 -27.90
N PRO A 78 -8.39 0.74 -27.44
CA PRO A 78 -9.79 0.39 -27.60
C PRO A 78 -10.70 1.48 -27.02
N LYS A 79 -11.75 1.81 -27.76
CA LYS A 79 -12.66 2.93 -27.42
C LYS A 79 -13.69 2.53 -26.37
N ASP A 80 -14.07 1.26 -26.36
CA ASP A 80 -15.02 0.67 -25.42
C ASP A 80 -14.79 -0.84 -25.25
N CYS A 81 -15.57 -1.46 -24.36
CA CYS A 81 -15.50 -2.90 -24.07
C CYS A 81 -16.18 -3.80 -25.13
N GLY A 82 -16.81 -3.22 -26.16
CA GLY A 82 -17.42 -3.95 -27.27
C GLY A 82 -16.39 -4.36 -28.33
N ASP A 83 -15.37 -3.53 -28.51
CA ASP A 83 -14.26 -3.76 -29.44
C ASP A 83 -13.07 -4.52 -28.79
N SER A 84 -13.16 -4.86 -27.49
CA SER A 84 -12.06 -5.38 -26.68
C SER A 84 -11.80 -6.89 -26.81
N ALA A 85 -12.16 -7.51 -27.93
CA ALA A 85 -11.88 -8.93 -28.18
C ALA A 85 -10.40 -9.20 -28.50
N VAL A 86 -9.58 -8.14 -28.59
CA VAL A 86 -8.14 -8.17 -28.89
C VAL A 86 -7.39 -7.37 -27.84
N ASN A 87 -6.20 -7.84 -27.45
CA ASN A 87 -5.32 -7.10 -26.57
C ASN A 87 -4.83 -5.83 -27.28
N TRP A 88 -4.75 -4.71 -26.57
CA TRP A 88 -4.35 -3.41 -27.14
C TRP A 88 -2.97 -3.44 -27.81
N GLU A 89 -2.06 -4.27 -27.32
CA GLU A 89 -0.69 -4.39 -27.85
C GLU A 89 -0.57 -5.21 -29.15
N SER A 90 -1.67 -5.74 -29.69
CA SER A 90 -1.68 -6.69 -30.81
C SER A 90 -1.78 -6.06 -32.20
#